data_AF-X8CTP6-F1
#
_entry.id   AF-X8CTP6-F1
#
_cell.length_a   1.000
_cell.length_b   1.000
_cell.length_c   1.000
_cell.angle_alpha   90.00
_cell.angle_beta   90.00
_cell.angle_gamma   90.00
#
_symmetry.space_group_name_H-M   'P 1'
#
loop_
_entity.id
_entity.type
_entity.pdbx_description
1 polymer ?
#
loop_
_entity_poly.entity_id
_entity_poly.type
_entity_poly.pdbx_seq_one_letter_code
_entity_poly.pdbx_strand_id
1 'polypeptide(L)'
;MQLTDAKGRHYTMVLAEGAEFHTHRGSIPHDAVIGLEQGSVIKSSNGAAYLVLRPLLIDYVMSMPRGPQVIYPKDAAQIVHEGDIFPGARVLEAGPVRAH
;
A
#
# COMPACT_ATOMS: atom_id res chain seq x y z
N MET A 1 0.06 -3.67 -4.28
CA MET A 1 1.44 -4.14 -4.08
C MET A 1 2.33 -3.00 -3.62
N GLN A 2 3.41 -3.31 -2.92
CA GLN A 2 4.43 -2.35 -2.49
C GLN A 2 5.79 -2.73 -3.06
N LEU A 3 6.50 -1.74 -3.58
CA LEU A 3 7.89 -1.85 -4.02
C LEU A 3 8.79 -1.09 -3.05
N THR A 4 9.89 -1.72 -2.63
CA THR A 4 10.89 -1.09 -1.78
C THR A 4 12.22 -1.02 -2.51
N ASP A 5 12.76 0.18 -2.69
CA ASP A 5 14.06 0.37 -3.33
C ASP A 5 15.24 0.12 -2.36
N ALA A 6 16.47 0.11 -2.88
CA ALA A 6 17.67 -0.06 -2.06
C ALA A 6 17.91 1.05 -1.01
N LYS A 7 17.19 2.18 -1.09
CA LYS A 7 17.22 3.25 -0.09
C LYS A 7 16.09 3.12 0.94
N GLY A 8 15.31 2.04 0.88
CA GLY A 8 14.16 1.82 1.77
C GLY A 8 12.93 2.66 1.41
N ARG A 9 12.90 3.29 0.23
CA ARG A 9 11.73 4.08 -0.19
C ARG A 9 10.63 3.15 -0.67
N HIS A 10 9.42 3.40 -0.16
CA HIS A 10 8.24 2.62 -0.48
C HIS A 10 7.41 3.27 -1.58
N TYR A 11 6.92 2.44 -2.49
CA TYR A 11 6.01 2.82 -3.56
C TYR A 11 4.83 1.86 -3.56
N THR A 12 3.62 2.37 -3.41
CA THR A 12 2.40 1.56 -3.45
C THR A 12 1.74 1.71 -4.81
N MET A 13 1.36 0.58 -5.41
CA MET A 13 0.64 0.54 -6.69
C MET A 13 -0.47 -0.51 -6.67
N VAL A 14 -1.55 -0.23 -7.38
CA VAL A 14 -2.57 -1.23 -7.72
C VAL A 14 -2.10 -1.93 -8.99
N LEU A 15 -2.00 -3.26 -8.94
CA LEU A 15 -1.63 -4.05 -10.12
C LEU A 15 -2.81 -4.11 -11.09
N ALA A 16 -2.48 -4.01 -12.37
CA ALA A 16 -3.40 -4.13 -13.49
C ALA A 16 -2.60 -4.70 -14.66
N GLU A 17 -3.15 -5.70 -15.36
CA GLU A 17 -2.48 -6.35 -16.50
C GLU A 17 -2.17 -5.33 -17.60
N GLY A 18 -0.99 -5.47 -18.21
CA GLY A 18 -0.51 -4.59 -19.28
C GLY A 18 -0.20 -3.15 -18.87
N ALA A 19 -0.35 -2.79 -17.59
CA ALA A 19 0.01 -1.46 -17.09
C ALA A 19 1.47 -1.38 -16.63
N GLU A 20 1.98 -0.16 -16.48
CA GLU A 20 3.35 0.11 -16.03
C GLU A 20 3.40 1.09 -14.86
N PHE A 21 4.28 0.79 -13.90
CA PHE A 21 4.62 1.69 -12.82
C PHE A 21 5.89 2.47 -13.14
N HIS A 22 5.82 3.80 -13.08
CA HIS A 22 6.91 4.67 -13.47
C HIS A 22 7.64 5.25 -12.27
N THR A 23 8.98 5.19 -12.31
CA THR A 23 9.84 5.85 -11.33
C THR A 23 10.91 6.69 -12.04
N HIS A 24 11.57 7.57 -11.30
CA HIS A 24 12.80 8.24 -11.76
C HIS A 24 13.94 7.29 -12.17
N ARG A 25 13.84 5.98 -11.88
CA ARG A 25 14.81 4.95 -12.25
C ARG A 25 14.27 3.99 -13.32
N GLY A 26 13.29 4.42 -14.11
CA GLY A 26 12.70 3.62 -15.17
C GLY A 26 11.34 3.05 -14.81
N SER A 27 10.73 2.39 -15.80
CA SER A 27 9.41 1.75 -15.68
C SER A 27 9.54 0.30 -15.20
N ILE A 28 8.45 -0.20 -14.63
CA ILE A 28 8.28 -1.57 -14.17
C ILE A 28 6.94 -2.05 -14.73
N PRO A 29 6.90 -3.03 -15.63
CA PRO A 29 5.65 -3.61 -16.10
C PRO A 29 4.97 -4.39 -14.96
N HIS A 30 3.67 -4.19 -14.78
CA HIS A 30 2.90 -4.88 -13.74
C HIS A 30 2.88 -6.39 -13.95
N ASP A 31 2.91 -6.85 -15.20
CA ASP A 31 2.93 -8.28 -15.55
C ASP A 31 4.20 -8.98 -15.04
N ALA A 32 5.29 -8.25 -14.83
CA ALA A 32 6.50 -8.79 -14.19
C ALA A 32 6.36 -8.94 -12.67
N VAL A 33 5.28 -8.43 -12.07
CA VAL A 33 4.99 -8.50 -10.63
C VAL A 33 3.83 -9.44 -10.34
N ILE A 34 2.84 -9.52 -11.25
CA ILE A 34 1.69 -10.41 -11.11
C ILE A 34 2.17 -11.86 -11.02
N GLY A 35 1.65 -12.58 -10.02
CA GLY A 35 2.00 -13.99 -9.78
C GLY A 35 3.34 -14.23 -9.07
N LEU A 36 4.15 -13.19 -8.81
CA LEU A 36 5.36 -13.36 -8.01
C LEU A 36 5.06 -13.66 -6.54
N GLU A 37 5.92 -14.48 -5.94
CA GLU A 37 5.93 -14.67 -4.50
C GLU A 37 6.37 -13.39 -3.78
N GLN A 38 5.83 -13.18 -2.58
CA GLN A 38 6.29 -12.09 -1.73
C GLN A 38 7.76 -12.27 -1.34
N GLY A 39 8.51 -11.17 -1.34
CA GLY A 39 9.95 -11.19 -1.10
C GLY A 39 10.78 -11.29 -2.38
N SER A 40 10.14 -11.44 -3.55
CA SER A 40 10.82 -11.42 -4.85
C SER A 40 11.47 -10.06 -5.12
N VAL A 41 12.58 -10.07 -5.87
CA VAL A 41 13.26 -8.87 -6.34
C VAL A 41 13.10 -8.73 -7.84
N ILE A 42 12.62 -7.58 -8.29
CA ILE A 42 12.49 -7.23 -9.71
C ILE A 42 13.42 -6.09 -10.08
N LYS A 43 13.66 -5.89 -11.37
CA LYS A 43 14.44 -4.76 -11.90
C LYS A 43 13.57 -3.85 -12.75
N SER A 44 13.76 -2.54 -12.61
CA SER A 44 13.21 -1.56 -13.56
C SER A 44 13.90 -1.65 -14.92
N SER A 45 13.35 -0.96 -15.92
CA SER A 45 13.95 -0.80 -17.25
C SER A 45 15.40 -0.30 -17.23
N ASN A 46 15.79 0.47 -16.20
CA ASN A 46 17.16 0.99 -16.04
C ASN A 46 18.02 0.14 -15.09
N GLY A 47 17.55 -1.07 -14.73
CA GLY A 47 18.28 -2.05 -13.94
C GLY A 47 18.23 -1.85 -12.41
N ALA A 48 17.46 -0.87 -11.91
CA ALA A 48 17.35 -0.65 -10.46
C ALA A 48 16.50 -1.74 -9.81
N ALA A 49 17.00 -2.32 -8.72
CA ALA A 49 16.34 -3.41 -8.01
C ALA A 49 15.28 -2.91 -7.01
N TYR A 50 14.15 -3.63 -6.96
CA TYR A 50 13.04 -3.37 -6.04
C TYR A 50 12.56 -4.68 -5.41
N LEU A 51 12.36 -4.66 -4.09
CA LEU A 51 11.73 -5.75 -3.33
C LEU A 51 10.21 -5.64 -3.44
N VAL A 52 9.54 -6.76 -3.74
CA VAL A 52 8.08 -6.86 -3.89
C VAL A 52 7.47 -7.45 -2.63
N LEU A 53 6.59 -6.69 -1.96
CA LEU A 53 5.84 -7.14 -0.79
C LEU A 53 4.39 -6.67 -0.84
N ARG A 54 3.51 -7.36 -0.10
CA ARG A 54 2.21 -6.77 0.23
C ARG A 54 2.44 -5.62 1.22
N PRO A 55 1.76 -4.47 1.02
CA PRO A 55 1.86 -3.37 1.96
C PRO A 55 1.30 -3.78 3.32
N LEU A 56 1.92 -3.30 4.39
CA LEU A 56 1.27 -3.31 5.70
C LEU A 56 0.11 -2.32 5.69
N LEU A 57 -0.81 -2.46 6.66
CA LEU A 57 -1.92 -1.51 6.81
C LEU A 57 -1.41 -0.07 6.97
N ILE A 58 -0.33 0.12 7.73
CA ILE A 58 0.31 1.43 7.91
C ILE A 58 0.84 1.99 6.58
N ASP A 59 1.51 1.17 5.77
CA ASP A 59 2.03 1.60 4.48
C ASP A 59 0.91 1.98 3.52
N TYR A 60 -0.15 1.17 3.52
CA TYR A 60 -1.33 1.44 2.71
C TYR A 60 -1.98 2.76 3.10
N VAL A 61 -2.32 2.96 4.39
CA VAL A 61 -2.92 4.20 4.91
C VAL A 61 -2.07 5.42 4.60
N MET A 62 -0.75 5.32 4.77
CA MET A 62 0.18 6.43 4.53
C MET A 62 0.41 6.74 3.06
N SER A 63 0.14 5.79 2.16
CA SER A 63 0.31 5.94 0.71
C SER A 63 -0.97 6.30 -0.04
N MET A 64 -2.13 6.31 0.63
CA MET A 64 -3.40 6.64 -0.02
C MET A 64 -3.38 8.07 -0.61
N PRO A 65 -3.99 8.27 -1.79
CA PRO A 65 -4.12 9.61 -2.36
C PRO A 65 -4.87 10.52 -1.38
N ARG A 66 -4.29 11.69 -1.11
CA ARG A 66 -4.86 12.63 -0.14
C ARG A 66 -6.22 13.14 -0.64
N GLY A 67 -7.23 12.99 0.20
CA GLY A 67 -8.55 13.57 0.06
C GLY A 67 -8.94 14.23 1.38
N PRO A 68 -9.98 13.74 2.08
CA PRO A 68 -10.20 14.08 3.48
C PRO A 68 -9.00 13.69 4.37
N GLN A 69 -8.90 14.32 5.55
CA GLN A 69 -7.89 13.95 6.54
C GLN A 69 -8.08 12.49 6.97
N VAL A 70 -7.03 11.68 6.85
CA VAL A 70 -7.04 10.28 7.27
C VAL A 70 -6.81 10.15 8.79
N ILE A 71 -7.40 9.11 9.39
CA ILE A 71 -7.08 8.66 10.74
C ILE A 71 -5.77 7.89 10.67
N TYR A 72 -4.77 8.31 11.45
CA TYR A 72 -3.48 7.61 11.49
C TYR A 72 -3.58 6.30 12.26
N PRO A 73 -2.72 5.30 11.97
CA PRO A 73 -2.80 3.99 12.63
C PRO A 73 -2.76 4.03 14.16
N LYS A 74 -2.02 4.99 14.75
CA LYS A 74 -1.97 5.16 16.21
C LYS A 74 -3.35 5.53 16.80
N ASP A 75 -4.08 6.41 16.12
CA ASP A 75 -5.37 6.91 16.58
C ASP A 75 -6.45 5.87 16.30
N ALA A 76 -6.37 5.18 15.16
CA ALA A 76 -7.24 4.05 14.84
C ALA A 76 -7.12 2.92 15.88
N ALA A 77 -5.89 2.59 16.32
CA ALA A 77 -5.67 1.60 17.36
C ALA A 77 -6.34 2.00 18.69
N GLN A 78 -6.25 3.28 19.06
CA GLN A 78 -6.91 3.81 20.25
C GLN A 78 -8.43 3.76 20.15
N ILE A 79 -9.01 4.12 18.99
CA ILE A 79 -10.46 4.03 18.76
C ILE A 79 -10.96 2.59 18.89
N VAL A 80 -10.25 1.62 18.32
CA VAL A 80 -10.61 0.19 18.42
C VAL A 80 -10.57 -0.28 19.86
N HIS A 81 -9.57 0.15 20.62
CA HIS A 81 -9.39 -0.22 22.02
C HIS A 81 -10.45 0.41 22.93
N GLU A 82 -10.62 1.73 22.87
CA GLU A 82 -11.56 2.48 23.71
C GLU A 82 -13.03 2.19 23.34
N GLY A 83 -13.28 1.87 22.08
CA GLY A 83 -14.60 1.47 21.58
C GLY A 83 -15.01 0.04 21.92
N ASP A 84 -14.15 -0.73 22.61
CA ASP A 84 -14.35 -2.15 22.93
C ASP A 84 -14.80 -2.97 21.71
N ILE A 85 -14.10 -2.77 20.58
CA ILE A 85 -14.43 -3.44 19.32
C ILE A 85 -13.80 -4.84 19.30
N PHE A 86 -14.65 -5.87 19.14
CA PHE A 86 -14.25 -7.28 19.11
C PHE A 86 -14.87 -8.03 17.91
N PRO A 87 -14.38 -9.23 17.56
CA PRO A 87 -14.97 -10.03 16.48
C PRO A 87 -16.47 -10.30 16.71
N GLY A 88 -17.31 -9.83 15.78
CA GLY A 88 -18.78 -9.93 15.87
C GLY A 88 -19.48 -8.66 16.36
N ALA A 89 -18.74 -7.64 16.81
CA ALA A 89 -19.31 -6.33 17.11
C ALA A 89 -19.88 -5.68 15.83
N ARG A 90 -20.98 -4.94 15.99
CA ARG A 90 -21.55 -4.09 14.93
C ARG A 90 -21.17 -2.64 15.21
N VAL A 91 -20.36 -2.06 14.33
CA VAL A 91 -19.81 -0.71 14.50
C VAL A 91 -20.45 0.24 13.49
N LEU A 92 -20.85 1.43 13.96
CA LEU A 92 -21.31 2.52 13.11
C LEU A 92 -20.13 3.47 12.83
N GLU A 93 -19.86 3.75 11.55
CA GLU A 93 -18.87 4.75 11.12
C GLU A 93 -19.59 5.93 10.45
N ALA A 94 -19.15 7.15 10.74
CA ALA A 94 -19.58 8.36 10.05
C ALA A 94 -18.41 9.33 9.85
N GLY A 95 -18.26 9.84 8.63
CA GLY A 95 -17.18 10.75 8.25
C GLY A 95 -17.29 11.22 6.79
N PRO A 96 -16.48 12.20 6.36
CA PRO A 96 -16.47 12.65 4.97
C PRO A 96 -16.10 11.51 4.02
N VAL A 97 -16.87 11.37 2.93
CA VAL A 97 -16.77 10.25 2.00
C VAL A 97 -15.47 10.29 1.20
N ARG A 98 -14.62 9.28 1.42
CA ARG A 98 -13.98 8.55 0.33
C ARG A 98 -13.83 7.09 0.78
N ALA A 99 -14.72 6.23 0.30
CA ALA A 99 -14.61 4.79 0.51
C ALA A 99 -13.39 4.24 -0.26
N HIS A 100 -12.79 3.21 0.33
CA HIS A 100 -11.67 2.34 -0.08
C HIS A 100 -11.24 2.37 -1.57
#